data_AF-A0A564WLB4-F1
#
_entry.id   AF-A0A564WLB4-F1
#
_cell.length_a   1.000
_cell.length_b   1.000
_cell.length_c   1.000
_cell.angle_alpha   90.00
_cell.angle_beta   90.00
_cell.angle_gamma   90.00
#
_symmetry.space_group_name_H-M   'P 1'
#
loop_
_entity.id
_entity.type
_entity.pdbx_description
1 polymer ?
#
loop_
_entity_poly.entity_id
_entity_poly.type
_entity_poly.pdbx_seq_one_letter_code
_entity_poly.pdbx_strand_id
1 'polypeptide(L)' 'MYKINSSSQKILEKMLGKKYREIVDMDYDDEISYIQKKNNRKLVFSNKVDHRKVGRGNPLLSRRRIKTMDKVNAGLSRIK' A
#
# COMPACT_ATOMS: atom_id res chain seq x y z
N MET A 1 -12.39 7.80 -1.45
CA MET A 1 -11.23 7.44 -0.59
C MET A 1 -11.36 5.96 -0.23
N TYR A 2 -10.39 5.12 -0.61
CA TYR A 2 -10.47 3.68 -0.38
C TYR A 2 -10.32 3.37 1.12
N LYS A 3 -11.26 2.61 1.69
CA LYS A 3 -11.16 2.12 3.08
C LYS A 3 -10.61 0.71 3.07
N ILE A 4 -9.49 0.50 3.77
CA ILE A 4 -8.98 -0.84 4.07
C ILE A 4 -10.01 -1.56 4.93
N ASN A 5 -10.29 -2.84 4.62
CA ASN A 5 -11.26 -3.62 5.39
C ASN A 5 -10.79 -3.80 6.86
N SER A 6 -11.73 -4.01 7.77
CA SER A 6 -11.44 -4.08 9.21
C SER A 6 -10.51 -5.23 9.59
N SER A 7 -10.57 -6.37 8.89
CA SER A 7 -9.64 -7.50 9.11
C SER A 7 -8.19 -7.14 8.77
N SER A 8 -7.96 -6.45 7.66
CA SER A 8 -6.64 -6.01 7.21
C SER A 8 -6.09 -4.92 8.13
N GLN A 9 -6.95 -4.04 8.65
CA GLN A 9 -6.56 -3.08 9.69
C GLN A 9 -6.04 -3.79 10.93
N LYS A 10 -6.79 -4.77 11.47
CA LYS A 10 -6.35 -5.56 12.64
C LYS A 10 -5.03 -6.30 12.41
N ILE A 11 -4.84 -6.86 11.21
CA ILE A 11 -3.59 -7.54 10.86
C ILE A 11 -2.42 -6.54 10.83
N LEU A 12 -2.62 -5.36 10.23
CA LEU A 12 -1.64 -4.28 10.22
C LEU A 12 -1.26 -3.85 11.64
N GLU A 13 -2.26 -3.63 12.49
CA GLU A 13 -2.05 -3.25 13.88
C GLU A 13 -1.22 -4.30 14.63
N LYS A 14 -1.53 -5.58 14.43
CA LYS A 14 -0.79 -6.70 15.05
C LYS A 14 0.67 -6.78 14.58
N MET A 15 0.93 -6.56 13.29
CA MET A 15 2.28 -6.68 12.70
C MET A 15 3.17 -5.48 13.04
N LEU A 16 2.58 -4.30 13.15
CA LEU A 16 3.30 -3.05 13.39
C LEU A 16 3.32 -2.64 14.86
N GLY A 17 2.40 -3.16 15.68
CA GLY A 17 2.29 -2.80 17.09
C GLY A 17 1.81 -1.36 17.31
N LYS A 18 1.15 -0.76 16.32
CA LYS A 18 0.57 0.59 16.34
C LYS A 18 -0.87 0.54 15.91
N LYS A 19 -1.70 1.49 16.33
CA LYS A 19 -3.09 1.56 15.88
C LYS A 19 -3.15 1.94 14.40
N TYR A 20 -4.17 1.46 13.70
CA TYR A 20 -4.33 1.71 12.27
C TYR A 20 -4.40 3.20 11.97
N ARG A 21 -5.09 3.96 12.81
CA ARG A 21 -5.20 5.42 12.68
C ARG A 21 -3.85 6.12 12.82
N GLU A 22 -3.04 5.71 13.80
CA GLU A 22 -1.68 6.23 13.96
C GLU A 22 -0.81 5.92 12.75
N ILE A 23 -1.01 4.76 12.09
CA ILE A 23 -0.26 4.40 10.90
C ILE A 23 -0.68 5.24 9.69
N VAL A 24 -1.98 5.49 9.53
CA VAL A 24 -2.53 6.28 8.42
C VAL A 24 -2.16 7.76 8.55
N ASP A 25 -2.07 8.25 9.78
CA ASP A 25 -1.79 9.64 10.08
C ASP A 25 -0.28 9.96 10.18
N MET A 26 0.62 8.97 9.97
CA MET A 26 2.07 9.22 9.94
C MET A 26 2.45 10.08 8.74
N ASP A 27 3.28 11.08 9.00
CA ASP A 27 3.98 11.79 7.94
C ASP A 27 5.25 11.05 7.49
N TYR A 28 5.93 11.60 6.47
CA TYR A 28 7.12 10.98 5.89
C TYR A 28 8.27 10.84 6.89
N ASP A 29 8.46 11.83 7.77
CA ASP A 29 9.56 11.84 8.73
C ASP A 29 9.28 10.89 9.91
N ASP A 30 8.01 10.79 10.31
CA ASP A 30 7.51 9.83 11.28
C ASP A 30 7.69 8.39 10.79
N GLU A 31 7.36 8.11 9.52
CA GLU A 31 7.57 6.80 8.91
C GLU A 31 9.05 6.40 8.93
N ILE A 32 9.94 7.31 8.53
CA ILE A 32 11.39 7.07 8.55
C ILE A 32 11.85 6.77 9.98
N SER A 33 11.46 7.61 10.93
CA SER A 33 11.84 7.48 12.34
C SER A 33 11.36 6.16 12.93
N TYR A 34 10.12 5.76 12.62
CA TYR A 34 9.56 4.49 13.06
C TYR A 34 10.34 3.29 12.50
N ILE A 35 10.64 3.28 11.19
CA ILE A 35 11.36 2.17 10.55
C ILE A 35 12.79 2.07 11.10
N GLN A 36 13.49 3.20 11.26
CA GLN A 36 14.84 3.24 11.79
C GLN A 36 14.90 2.73 13.23
N LYS A 37 13.95 3.16 14.08
CA LYS A 37 13.83 2.69 15.47
C LYS A 37 13.52 1.20 15.55
N LYS A 38 12.65 0.69 14.68
CA LYS A 38 12.27 -0.74 14.67
C LYS A 38 13.42 -1.64 14.21
N ASN A 39 14.18 -1.20 13.22
CA ASN A 39 15.26 -2.00 12.62
C ASN A 39 16.64 -1.77 13.25
N ASN A 40 16.78 -0.79 14.16
CA ASN A 40 18.06 -0.32 14.72
C ASN A 40 19.14 -0.08 13.65
N ARG A 41 18.72 0.40 12.48
CA ARG A 41 19.59 0.64 11.32
C ARG A 41 19.16 1.91 10.62
N LYS A 42 20.15 2.66 10.11
CA LYS A 42 19.89 3.82 9.26
C LYS A 42 19.16 3.38 8.00
N LEU A 43 18.08 4.06 7.67
CA LEU A 43 17.36 3.83 6.42
C LEU A 43 18.22 4.35 5.28
N VAL A 44 18.73 3.45 4.45
CA VAL A 44 19.51 3.80 3.25
C VAL A 44 18.80 3.22 2.05
N PHE A 45 18.31 4.10 1.18
CA PHE A 45 17.79 3.68 -0.10
C PHE A 45 18.95 3.41 -1.05
N SER A 46 18.84 2.34 -1.83
CA SER A 46 19.81 2.06 -2.89
C SER A 46 19.71 3.12 -3.98
N ASN A 47 20.83 3.78 -4.31
CA ASN A 47 20.91 4.67 -5.47
C ASN A 47 20.79 3.92 -6.80
N LYS A 48 21.01 2.59 -6.81
CA LYS A 48 20.76 1.75 -7.97
C LYS A 48 19.26 1.49 -8.08
N VAL A 49 18.68 1.96 -9.18
CA VAL A 49 17.27 1.71 -9.53
C VAL A 49 17.12 0.25 -9.96
N ASP A 50 16.35 -0.54 -9.20
CA ASP A 50 16.00 -1.91 -9.61
C ASP A 50 14.88 -1.85 -10.66
N HIS A 51 15.24 -1.90 -11.94
CA HIS A 51 14.30 -1.87 -13.06
C HIS A 51 13.25 -3.00 -13.00
N ARG A 52 13.51 -4.11 -12.28
CA ARG A 52 12.50 -5.17 -12.07
C ARG A 52 11.37 -4.73 -11.15
N LYS A 53 11.62 -3.76 -10.28
CA LYS A 53 10.62 -3.14 -9.40
C LYS A 53 9.90 -1.98 -10.11
N VAL A 54 10.61 -1.22 -10.94
CA VAL A 54 10.06 -0.10 -11.72
C VAL A 54 9.09 -0.60 -12.80
N GLY A 55 9.48 -1.62 -13.57
CA GLY A 55 8.70 -2.08 -14.73
C GLY A 55 7.48 -2.95 -14.40
N ARG A 56 7.35 -3.46 -13.17
CA ARG A 56 6.26 -4.40 -12.85
C ARG A 56 4.95 -3.74 -12.41
N GLY A 57 4.99 -2.49 -11.96
CA GLY A 57 3.84 -1.85 -11.31
C GLY A 57 3.17 -2.79 -10.29
N ASN A 58 1.93 -2.51 -9.90
CA ASN A 58 1.12 -3.55 -9.29
C ASN A 58 0.78 -4.58 -10.39
N PRO A 59 1.15 -5.86 -10.26
CA PRO A 59 0.84 -6.90 -11.25
C PRO A 59 -0.65 -6.99 -11.60
N LEU A 60 -1.52 -6.59 -10.67
CA LEU A 60 -2.96 -6.57 -10.87
C LEU A 60 -3.42 -5.33 -11.66
N LEU A 61 -2.71 -4.21 -11.56
CA LEU A 61 -2.95 -3.02 -12.39
C LEU A 61 -2.44 -3.25 -13.82
N SER A 62 -1.23 -3.79 -13.97
CA SER A 62 -0.65 -4.10 -15.29
C SER A 62 -1.46 -5.17 -16.04
N ARG A 63 -2.01 -6.16 -15.33
CA ARG A 63 -2.91 -7.18 -15.88
C ARG A 63 -4.38 -6.73 -15.98
N ARG A 64 -4.72 -5.47 -15.70
CA ARG A 64 -6.10 -4.93 -15.69
C ARG A 64 -7.09 -5.72 -14.82
N ARG A 65 -6.60 -6.44 -13.81
CA ARG A 65 -7.40 -7.24 -12.87
C ARG A 65 -7.96 -6.41 -11.72
N ILE A 66 -7.33 -5.28 -11.39
CA ILE A 66 -7.96 -4.22 -10.60
C ILE A 66 -8.63 -3.26 -11.57
N LYS A 67 -9.97 -3.20 -11.51
CA LYS A 67 -10.79 -2.25 -12.25
C LYS A 67 -11.23 -1.14 -11.30
N THR A 68 -11.25 0.11 -11.76
CA THR A 68 -11.97 1.19 -11.07
C THR A 68 -13.46 0.87 -11.06
N MET A 69 -14.18 1.36 -10.04
CA MET A 69 -15.64 1.14 -9.93
C MET A 69 -16.40 1.58 -11.18
N ASP A 70 -15.95 2.65 -11.85
CA ASP A 70 -16.54 3.11 -13.11
C ASP A 70 -16.45 2.04 -14.22
N LYS A 71 -15.31 1.33 -14.31
CA LYS A 71 -15.12 0.24 -15.27
C LYS A 71 -15.89 -1.02 -14.90
N VAL A 72 -16.20 -1.23 -13.62
CA VAL A 72 -17.07 -2.31 -13.17
C VAL A 72 -18.53 -1.99 -13.53
N ASN A 73 -18.98 -0.78 -13.22
CA ASN A 73 -20.34 -0.30 -13.52
C ASN A 73 -20.62 -0.29 -15.03
N ALA A 74 -19.67 0.18 -15.85
CA ALA A 74 -19.78 0.15 -17.31
C ALA A 74 -19.74 -1.27 -17.92
N GLY A 75 -19.29 -2.28 -17.16
CA GLY A 75 -19.38 -3.68 -17.54
C GLY A 75 -20.73 -4.29 -17.19
N LEU A 76 -21.22 -4.02 -15.97
CA LEU A 76 -22.54 -4.44 -15.51
C LEU A 76 -23.67 -3.86 -16.38
N SER A 77 -23.54 -2.60 -16.82
CA SER A 77 -24.51 -1.96 -17.72
C SER A 77 -24.58 -2.56 -19.13
N ARG A 78 -23.59 -3.38 -19.53
CA ARG A 78 -23.57 -4.07 -20.82
C ARG A 78 -24.10 -5.49 -20.77
N ILE A 79 -24.24 -6.05 -19.57
CA ILE A 79 -24.79 -7.38 -19.33
C ILE A 79 -26.30 -7.30 -19.04
N LYS A 80 -26.77 -6.11 -18.62
CA LYS A 80 -28.19 -5.78 -18.46
C LYS A 80 -28.80 -5.37 -19.79
#